data_AF-A0A6M8VIU6-F1
#
_entry.id   AF-A0A6M8VIU6-F1
#
_cell.length_a   1.000
_cell.length_b   1.000
_cell.length_c   1.000
_cell.angle_alpha   90.00
_cell.angle_beta   90.00
_cell.angle_gamma   90.00
#
_symmetry.space_group_name_H-M   'P 1'
#
loop_
_entity.id
_entity.type
_entity.pdbx_description
1 polymer ?
#
loop_
_entity_poly.entity_id
_entity_poly.type
_entity_poly.pdbx_seq_one_letter_code
_entity_poly.pdbx_strand_id
1 'polypeptide(L)'
;MGDETDAFNLGYNEIFSNWSNPSSYFGATTNVALQVYSKNGTNITVKAYTTSTSAQNLPPSKPTFLQVGVSQNYHPYLSWNANQEPDVLSGGSYKIEKYSTYEVGWFQLTTTTNTYYEDLTESICPPGQQCLYGHWVRYRVKAVDNTQKVSVASDSVMQMVLGGAPDKISVDPSSSEKPSEYSLMQNYPNPFNPATTISYSIPNNGLVTLKVYDILGKEVAELVNEIQEAGNYSVTFNASELSNRSGSALTSGIYFYTLTSGNFMTTKKLILLK
;
A
#
# COMPACT_ATOMS: atom_id res chain seq x y z
N MET A 1 8.97 22.81 -12.87
CA MET A 1 10.20 22.16 -12.37
C MET A 1 10.13 22.39 -10.88
N GLY A 2 10.44 21.39 -10.06
CA GLY A 2 10.28 21.48 -8.60
C GLY A 2 8.98 20.89 -8.04
N ASP A 3 8.88 20.91 -6.72
CA ASP A 3 7.69 20.49 -5.97
C ASP A 3 6.67 21.63 -5.85
N GLU A 4 5.48 21.37 -5.31
CA GLU A 4 4.45 22.42 -5.09
C GLU A 4 4.94 23.61 -4.23
N THR A 5 6.08 23.46 -3.53
CA THR A 5 6.62 24.45 -2.58
C THR A 5 7.96 25.07 -3.01
N ASP A 6 8.72 24.42 -3.89
CA ASP A 6 10.04 24.83 -4.34
C ASP A 6 10.29 24.38 -5.79
N ALA A 7 10.23 25.37 -6.71
CA ALA A 7 10.41 25.20 -8.14
C ALA A 7 11.81 24.67 -8.57
N PHE A 8 12.76 24.53 -7.65
CA PHE A 8 14.11 24.03 -7.93
C PHE A 8 14.56 22.93 -6.96
N ASN A 9 13.65 22.34 -6.19
CA ASN A 9 13.93 21.14 -5.43
C ASN A 9 13.97 19.90 -6.34
N LEU A 10 15.04 19.83 -7.14
CA LEU A 10 15.25 18.77 -8.11
C LEU A 10 15.75 17.49 -7.45
N GLY A 11 15.05 16.39 -7.74
CA GLY A 11 15.39 15.06 -7.29
C GLY A 11 16.49 14.43 -8.15
N TYR A 12 17.29 13.54 -7.54
CA TYR A 12 18.14 12.63 -8.31
C TYR A 12 17.28 11.75 -9.23
N ASN A 13 17.73 11.51 -10.46
CA ASN A 13 17.00 10.79 -11.51
C ASN A 13 15.69 11.46 -11.98
N GLU A 14 15.44 12.73 -11.65
CA GLU A 14 14.31 13.45 -12.21
C GLU A 14 14.49 13.66 -13.72
N ILE A 15 13.44 13.35 -14.48
CA ILE A 15 13.42 13.41 -15.94
C ILE A 15 12.50 14.56 -16.38
N PHE A 16 13.06 15.47 -17.16
CA PHE A 16 12.32 16.50 -17.89
C PHE A 16 12.26 16.08 -19.35
N SER A 17 11.07 15.70 -19.81
CA SER A 17 10.84 15.24 -21.17
C SER A 17 9.89 16.20 -21.89
N ASN A 18 9.61 15.94 -23.16
CA ASN A 18 8.55 16.67 -23.88
C ASN A 18 7.19 16.55 -23.17
N TRP A 19 6.98 15.56 -22.32
CA TRP A 19 5.69 15.25 -21.71
C TRP A 19 5.65 15.49 -20.20
N SER A 20 6.78 15.88 -19.59
CA SER A 20 6.82 16.29 -18.19
C SER A 20 6.01 17.58 -17.96
N ASN A 21 5.71 17.93 -16.71
CA ASN A 21 5.07 19.20 -16.38
C ASN A 21 6.02 20.08 -15.54
N PRO A 22 6.40 21.29 -15.98
CA PRO A 22 6.05 21.93 -17.25
C PRO A 22 6.67 21.19 -18.44
N SER A 23 5.92 21.20 -19.54
CA SER A 23 6.23 20.49 -20.78
C SER A 23 6.97 21.41 -21.74
N SER A 24 7.95 20.87 -22.47
CA SER A 24 8.53 21.55 -23.64
C SER A 24 7.71 21.35 -24.91
N TYR A 25 6.67 20.52 -24.88
CA TYR A 25 5.76 20.26 -26.00
C TYR A 25 4.74 21.39 -26.12
N PHE A 26 4.96 22.30 -27.07
CA PHE A 26 4.00 23.33 -27.48
C PHE A 26 3.56 23.10 -28.93
N GLY A 27 2.90 21.96 -29.18
CA GLY A 27 2.41 21.59 -30.51
C GLY A 27 3.45 20.97 -31.46
N ALA A 28 4.70 20.80 -31.00
CA ALA A 28 5.76 20.08 -31.71
C ALA A 28 6.71 19.42 -30.69
N THR A 29 7.31 18.28 -31.04
CA THR A 29 8.31 17.63 -30.20
C THR A 29 9.64 18.37 -30.30
N THR A 30 10.16 18.87 -29.17
CA THR A 30 11.51 19.46 -29.16
C THR A 30 12.61 18.40 -29.22
N ASN A 31 12.23 17.13 -28.99
CA ASN A 31 13.11 15.96 -28.86
C ASN A 31 14.20 16.11 -27.79
N VAL A 32 14.08 17.07 -26.89
CA VAL A 32 15.01 17.26 -25.78
C VAL A 32 14.46 16.59 -24.52
N ALA A 33 15.24 15.73 -23.90
CA ALA A 33 15.02 15.25 -22.54
C ALA A 33 16.26 15.51 -21.68
N LEU A 34 16.04 15.89 -20.42
CA LEU A 34 17.10 16.14 -19.44
C LEU A 34 16.91 15.20 -18.26
N GLN A 35 17.99 14.55 -17.83
CA GLN A 35 18.03 13.77 -16.60
C GLN A 35 18.94 14.45 -15.59
N VAL A 36 18.45 14.67 -14.37
CA VAL A 36 19.30 15.03 -13.23
C VAL A 36 20.10 13.78 -12.84
N TYR A 37 21.35 13.73 -13.29
CA TYR A 37 22.19 12.54 -13.18
C TYR A 37 22.96 12.47 -11.86
N SER A 38 23.32 13.60 -11.24
CA SER A 38 23.89 13.62 -9.90
C SER A 38 23.75 15.00 -9.25
N LYS A 39 23.73 15.03 -7.91
CA LYS A 39 23.74 16.24 -7.09
C LYS A 39 24.80 16.09 -6.00
N ASN A 40 25.78 17.00 -5.95
CA ASN A 40 26.82 17.02 -4.92
C ASN A 40 26.94 18.45 -4.36
N GLY A 41 26.39 18.64 -3.16
CA GLY A 41 26.23 19.97 -2.57
C GLY A 41 25.40 20.88 -3.49
N THR A 42 26.00 21.99 -3.92
CA THR A 42 25.38 22.99 -4.82
C THR A 42 25.50 22.65 -6.30
N ASN A 43 26.26 21.60 -6.67
CA ASN A 43 26.50 21.25 -8.06
C ASN A 43 25.54 20.14 -8.53
N ILE A 44 24.94 20.34 -9.71
CA ILE A 44 24.12 19.35 -10.40
C ILE A 44 24.77 18.94 -11.73
N THR A 45 24.78 17.64 -12.03
CA THR A 45 25.16 17.13 -13.35
C THR A 45 23.89 16.73 -14.07
N VAL A 46 23.71 17.24 -15.29
CA VAL A 46 22.55 16.93 -16.14
C VAL A 46 23.02 16.20 -17.39
N LYS A 47 22.30 15.14 -17.76
CA LYS A 47 22.45 14.50 -19.08
C LYS A 47 21.36 15.02 -20.00
N ALA A 48 21.74 15.46 -21.20
CA ALA A 48 20.82 15.90 -22.23
C ALA A 48 20.74 14.89 -23.36
N TYR A 49 19.52 14.60 -23.79
CA TYR A 49 19.18 13.65 -24.85
C TYR A 49 18.38 14.38 -25.92
N THR A 50 18.71 14.17 -27.19
CA THR A 50 18.14 14.96 -28.31
C THR A 50 17.30 14.14 -29.29
N THR A 51 17.04 12.87 -28.96
CA THR A 51 16.19 11.98 -29.77
C THR A 51 15.02 11.46 -28.95
N SER A 52 13.87 11.32 -29.59
CA SER A 52 12.65 10.77 -28.98
C SER A 52 12.87 9.35 -28.42
N THR A 53 13.62 8.52 -29.14
CA THR A 53 14.01 7.17 -28.68
C THR A 53 14.83 7.21 -27.41
N SER A 54 15.79 8.14 -27.29
CA SER A 54 16.59 8.27 -26.07
C SER A 54 15.74 8.74 -24.90
N ALA A 55 14.79 9.66 -25.14
CA ALA A 55 13.87 10.14 -24.12
C ALA A 55 12.96 9.02 -23.58
N GLN A 56 12.38 8.20 -24.47
CA GLN A 56 11.53 7.04 -24.10
C GLN A 56 12.33 5.88 -23.47
N ASN A 57 13.66 5.91 -23.55
CA ASN A 57 14.49 4.91 -22.86
C ASN A 57 14.76 5.29 -21.40
N LEU A 58 14.46 6.52 -20.98
CA LEU A 58 14.59 6.93 -19.58
C LEU A 58 13.40 6.44 -18.76
N PRO A 59 13.50 6.42 -17.42
CA PRO A 59 12.31 6.28 -16.58
C PRO A 59 11.31 7.41 -16.87
N PRO A 60 10.01 7.17 -16.65
CA PRO A 60 9.02 8.20 -16.90
C PRO A 60 9.20 9.39 -15.94
N SER A 61 8.73 10.57 -16.36
CA SER A 61 8.61 11.73 -15.47
C SER A 61 7.68 11.45 -14.29
N LYS A 62 7.90 12.16 -13.18
CA LYS A 62 7.08 11.98 -11.97
C LYS A 62 5.62 12.38 -12.24
N PRO A 63 4.64 11.67 -11.66
CA PRO A 63 3.26 12.15 -11.61
C PRO A 63 3.20 13.55 -11.01
N THR A 64 2.31 14.39 -11.52
CA THR A 64 2.17 15.79 -11.07
C THR A 64 0.76 16.09 -10.63
N PHE A 65 0.61 17.15 -9.84
CA PHE A 65 -0.67 17.59 -9.29
C PHE A 65 -1.38 16.49 -8.50
N LEU A 66 -0.61 15.78 -7.66
CA LEU A 66 -1.19 14.84 -6.72
C LEU A 66 -1.99 15.63 -5.70
N GLN A 67 -3.25 15.24 -5.50
CA GLN A 67 -4.15 15.83 -4.53
C GLN A 67 -4.82 14.73 -3.71
N VAL A 68 -5.21 15.08 -2.49
CA VAL A 68 -6.05 14.24 -1.64
C VAL A 68 -7.35 14.97 -1.33
N GLY A 69 -8.46 14.29 -1.60
CA GLY A 69 -9.80 14.68 -1.23
C GLY A 69 -10.45 13.62 -0.34
N VAL A 70 -11.75 13.76 -0.14
CA VAL A 70 -12.56 12.87 0.69
C VAL A 70 -13.60 12.20 -0.20
N SER A 71 -13.67 10.87 -0.17
CA SER A 71 -14.69 10.11 -0.91
C SER A 71 -16.07 10.24 -0.25
N GLN A 72 -17.12 9.76 -0.94
CA GLN A 72 -18.49 9.73 -0.38
C GLN A 72 -18.61 8.89 0.89
N ASN A 73 -17.71 7.92 1.07
CA ASN A 73 -17.65 7.05 2.25
C ASN A 73 -16.63 7.52 3.29
N TYR A 74 -16.14 8.76 3.15
CA TYR A 74 -15.15 9.36 4.04
C TYR A 74 -13.81 8.61 4.08
N HIS A 75 -13.33 8.14 2.92
CA HIS A 75 -11.96 7.64 2.77
C HIS A 75 -11.08 8.68 2.07
N PRO A 76 -9.74 8.65 2.29
CA PRO A 76 -8.82 9.42 1.47
C PRO A 76 -8.96 9.05 -0.01
N TYR A 77 -9.21 10.05 -0.84
CA TYR A 77 -9.35 9.89 -2.29
C TYR A 77 -8.23 10.65 -2.99
N LEU A 78 -7.29 9.93 -3.59
CA LEU A 78 -6.16 10.48 -4.32
C LEU A 78 -6.51 10.68 -5.79
N SER A 79 -6.03 11.77 -6.39
CA SER A 79 -6.07 12.02 -7.83
C SER A 79 -4.84 12.76 -8.31
N TRP A 80 -4.40 12.51 -9.55
CA TRP A 80 -3.25 13.17 -10.15
C TRP A 80 -3.43 13.33 -11.67
N ASN A 81 -2.57 14.13 -12.30
CA ASN A 81 -2.56 14.27 -13.76
C ASN A 81 -1.97 13.02 -14.43
N ALA A 82 -2.63 12.55 -15.50
CA ALA A 82 -2.11 11.48 -16.33
C ALA A 82 -0.72 11.83 -16.90
N ASN A 83 0.24 10.94 -16.76
CA ASN A 83 1.52 11.03 -17.45
C ASN A 83 1.28 10.89 -18.97
N GLN A 84 1.81 11.82 -19.75
CA GLN A 84 1.59 11.92 -21.19
C GLN A 84 2.71 11.24 -22.02
N GLU A 85 3.67 10.59 -21.36
CA GLU A 85 4.75 9.89 -22.06
C GLU A 85 4.20 8.68 -22.85
N PRO A 86 4.61 8.51 -24.12
CA PRO A 86 4.06 7.46 -24.99
C PRO A 86 4.18 6.04 -24.45
N ASP A 87 5.27 5.73 -23.75
CA ASP A 87 5.56 4.44 -23.11
C ASP A 87 4.76 4.21 -21.81
N VAL A 88 4.28 5.27 -21.16
CA VAL A 88 3.31 5.17 -20.07
C VAL A 88 1.89 5.02 -20.62
N LEU A 89 1.54 5.76 -21.66
CA LEU A 89 0.22 5.64 -22.32
C LEU A 89 0.00 4.29 -23.00
N SER A 90 1.08 3.61 -23.42
CA SER A 90 1.03 2.32 -24.13
C SER A 90 1.12 1.09 -23.21
N GLY A 91 0.69 1.22 -21.95
CA GLY A 91 0.63 0.10 -21.01
C GLY A 91 1.39 0.30 -19.70
N GLY A 92 1.68 1.54 -19.33
CA GLY A 92 2.21 1.90 -18.03
C GLY A 92 1.18 1.84 -16.90
N SER A 93 1.65 2.13 -15.69
CA SER A 93 0.83 2.13 -14.47
C SER A 93 1.37 3.11 -13.43
N TYR A 94 0.71 3.19 -12.28
CA TYR A 94 1.07 4.04 -11.16
C TYR A 94 1.18 3.22 -9.88
N LYS A 95 2.28 3.37 -9.15
CA LYS A 95 2.49 2.83 -7.81
C LYS A 95 2.09 3.88 -6.78
N ILE A 96 1.17 3.54 -5.90
CA ILE A 96 0.76 4.40 -4.77
C ILE A 96 1.55 3.98 -3.55
N GLU A 97 2.19 4.94 -2.89
CA GLU A 97 2.92 4.71 -1.65
C GLU A 97 2.31 5.57 -0.52
N LYS A 98 2.23 4.98 0.68
CA LYS A 98 1.81 5.65 1.90
C LYS A 98 2.97 5.69 2.90
N TYR A 99 2.98 6.73 3.72
CA TYR A 99 3.80 6.86 4.90
C TYR A 99 2.89 7.26 6.04
N SER A 100 2.90 6.51 7.14
CA SER A 100 2.19 6.89 8.37
C SER A 100 3.20 7.24 9.46
N THR A 101 2.79 8.06 10.43
CA THR A 101 3.57 8.32 11.65
C THR A 101 3.97 7.06 12.43
N TYR A 102 3.32 5.94 12.16
CA TYR A 102 3.51 4.66 12.86
C TYR A 102 4.29 3.62 12.04
N GLU A 103 4.53 3.90 10.76
CA GLU A 103 5.18 2.95 9.86
C GLU A 103 6.59 3.42 9.52
N VAL A 104 7.52 2.47 9.43
CA VAL A 104 8.91 2.76 9.10
C VAL A 104 9.03 2.92 7.59
N GLY A 105 9.01 4.17 7.14
CA GLY A 105 9.26 4.51 5.75
C GLY A 105 8.02 4.44 4.85
N TRP A 106 8.25 4.56 3.54
CA TRP A 106 7.20 4.51 2.54
C TRP A 106 6.93 3.08 2.13
N PHE A 107 5.67 2.66 2.18
CA PHE A 107 5.23 1.34 1.73
C PHE A 107 4.25 1.46 0.57
N GLN A 108 4.27 0.48 -0.33
CA GLN A 108 3.40 0.46 -1.50
C GLN A 108 2.01 -0.07 -1.12
N LEU A 109 0.96 0.71 -1.40
CA LEU A 109 -0.43 0.30 -1.20
C LEU A 109 -0.93 -0.57 -2.34
N THR A 110 -0.70 -0.12 -3.58
CA THR A 110 -1.16 -0.82 -4.78
C THR A 110 -0.48 -0.29 -6.03
N THR A 111 -0.75 -0.96 -7.15
CA THR A 111 -0.48 -0.48 -8.51
C THR A 111 -1.81 -0.34 -9.24
N THR A 112 -2.01 0.76 -9.97
CA THR A 112 -3.23 1.03 -10.74
C THR A 112 -2.91 1.63 -12.10
N THR A 113 -3.78 1.44 -13.08
CA THR A 113 -3.72 2.15 -14.37
C THR A 113 -4.55 3.44 -14.36
N ASN A 114 -5.38 3.65 -13.33
CA ASN A 114 -6.18 4.85 -13.16
C ASN A 114 -5.30 6.03 -12.71
N THR A 115 -5.83 7.25 -12.86
CA THR A 115 -5.22 8.47 -12.30
C THR A 115 -5.85 8.88 -10.97
N TYR A 116 -6.47 7.92 -10.28
CA TYR A 116 -7.08 8.08 -8.98
C TYR A 116 -6.98 6.78 -8.18
N TYR A 117 -7.06 6.91 -6.86
CA TYR A 117 -7.07 5.79 -5.93
C TYR A 117 -7.77 6.16 -4.62
N GLU A 118 -8.64 5.30 -4.12
CA GLU A 118 -9.29 5.45 -2.83
C GLU A 118 -8.62 4.51 -1.81
N ASP A 119 -8.10 5.07 -0.71
CA ASP A 119 -7.50 4.29 0.37
C ASP A 119 -8.57 3.84 1.36
N LEU A 120 -9.15 2.67 1.10
CA LEU A 120 -10.17 2.05 1.96
C LEU A 120 -9.62 1.58 3.32
N THR A 121 -8.30 1.60 3.53
CA THR A 121 -7.68 1.17 4.79
C THR A 121 -7.68 2.26 5.86
N GLU A 122 -7.99 3.49 5.48
CA GLU A 122 -8.08 4.64 6.38
C GLU A 122 -9.48 5.25 6.33
N SER A 123 -9.88 5.95 7.37
CA SER A 123 -11.16 6.67 7.42
C SER A 123 -10.93 8.11 7.82
N ILE A 124 -11.81 9.00 7.41
CA ILE A 124 -11.80 10.43 7.73
C ILE A 124 -13.03 10.72 8.58
N CYS A 125 -12.92 11.62 9.55
CA CYS A 125 -14.05 11.99 10.40
C CYS A 125 -15.19 12.58 9.54
N PRO A 126 -16.40 12.01 9.56
CA PRO A 126 -17.53 12.58 8.85
C PRO A 126 -17.88 13.99 9.38
N PRO A 127 -18.31 14.93 8.50
CA PRO A 127 -18.76 16.24 8.91
C PRO A 127 -19.85 16.18 9.99
N GLY A 128 -19.70 16.99 11.04
CA GLY A 128 -20.67 17.05 12.14
C GLY A 128 -20.50 15.97 13.22
N GLN A 129 -19.52 15.07 13.08
CA GLN A 129 -19.15 14.13 14.14
C GLN A 129 -17.94 14.63 14.93
N GLN A 130 -17.90 14.28 16.22
CA GLN A 130 -16.74 14.52 17.08
C GLN A 130 -15.88 13.26 17.10
N CYS A 131 -14.76 13.28 16.38
CA CYS A 131 -13.80 12.19 16.37
C CYS A 131 -12.60 12.58 17.24
N LEU A 132 -12.32 11.78 18.28
CA LEU A 132 -11.38 12.16 19.35
C LEU A 132 -9.91 11.87 19.02
N TYR A 133 -9.62 11.04 18.01
CA TYR A 133 -8.26 10.61 17.68
C TYR A 133 -8.02 10.54 16.16
N GLY A 134 -6.86 11.04 15.74
CA GLY A 134 -6.43 11.04 14.36
C GLY A 134 -4.91 11.11 14.24
N HIS A 135 -4.40 10.75 13.07
CA HIS A 135 -2.98 10.85 12.73
C HIS A 135 -2.80 11.30 11.30
N TRP A 136 -1.57 11.71 10.98
CA TRP A 136 -1.22 12.15 9.65
C TRP A 136 -0.68 10.99 8.83
N VAL A 137 -1.31 10.77 7.68
CA VAL A 137 -0.78 9.94 6.61
C VAL A 137 -0.29 10.82 5.47
N ARG A 138 0.78 10.39 4.82
CA ARG A 138 1.29 11.01 3.60
C ARG A 138 1.16 10.03 2.45
N TYR A 139 0.83 10.54 1.27
CA TYR A 139 0.73 9.77 0.04
C TYR A 139 1.64 10.34 -1.03
N ARG A 140 2.21 9.47 -1.85
CA ARG A 140 2.92 9.86 -3.08
C ARG A 140 2.73 8.79 -4.15
N VAL A 141 2.95 9.17 -5.41
CA VAL A 141 2.71 8.30 -6.57
C VAL A 141 3.96 8.24 -7.44
N LYS A 142 4.26 7.07 -8.01
CA LYS A 142 5.30 6.89 -9.03
C LYS A 142 4.68 6.36 -10.31
N ALA A 143 5.08 6.89 -11.46
CA ALA A 143 4.73 6.33 -12.76
C ALA A 143 5.63 5.13 -13.07
N VAL A 144 5.09 4.16 -13.80
CA VAL A 144 5.79 2.99 -14.31
C VAL A 144 5.51 2.91 -15.81
N ASP A 145 6.55 2.85 -16.62
CA ASP A 145 6.40 2.72 -18.08
C ASP A 145 6.11 1.26 -18.49
N ASN A 146 5.79 1.04 -19.76
CA ASN A 146 5.56 -0.30 -20.32
C ASN A 146 6.81 -1.21 -20.28
N THR A 147 8.00 -0.65 -20.06
CA THR A 147 9.27 -1.37 -19.87
C THR A 147 9.63 -1.60 -18.39
N GLN A 148 8.70 -1.30 -17.47
CA GLN A 148 8.84 -1.44 -16.02
C GLN A 148 9.82 -0.48 -15.34
N LYS A 149 10.29 0.59 -16.00
CA LYS A 149 11.06 1.64 -15.32
C LYS A 149 10.14 2.51 -14.50
N VAL A 150 10.64 2.94 -13.34
CA VAL A 150 9.85 3.66 -12.34
C VAL A 150 10.36 5.09 -12.23
N SER A 151 9.44 6.05 -12.26
CA SER A 151 9.76 7.47 -12.05
C SER A 151 10.28 7.72 -10.63
N VAL A 152 10.88 8.90 -10.42
CA VAL A 152 10.94 9.47 -9.07
C VAL A 152 9.52 9.70 -8.54
N ALA A 153 9.35 9.73 -7.22
CA ALA A 153 8.03 9.96 -6.65
C ALA A 153 7.52 11.37 -6.96
N SER A 154 6.20 11.49 -7.06
CA SER A 154 5.52 12.77 -6.97
C SER A 154 5.84 13.45 -5.64
N ASP A 155 5.46 14.72 -5.55
CA ASP A 155 5.39 15.40 -4.27
C ASP A 155 4.35 14.69 -3.39
N SER A 156 4.54 14.76 -2.08
CA SER A 156 3.65 14.08 -1.14
C SER A 156 2.53 14.98 -0.66
N VAL A 157 1.31 14.44 -0.63
CA VAL A 157 0.16 15.09 0.02
C VAL A 157 -0.09 14.49 1.39
N MET A 158 -0.60 15.30 2.32
CA MET A 158 -0.93 14.87 3.68
C MET A 158 -2.44 14.88 3.89
N GLN A 159 -2.95 13.86 4.60
CA GLN A 159 -4.34 13.80 5.04
C GLN A 159 -4.38 13.42 6.52
N MET A 160 -5.23 14.10 7.28
CA MET A 160 -5.56 13.66 8.63
C MET A 160 -6.63 12.58 8.52
N VAL A 161 -6.34 11.41 9.07
CA VAL A 161 -7.24 10.26 9.10
C VAL A 161 -7.52 9.88 10.54
N LEU A 162 -8.63 9.17 10.76
CA LEU A 162 -9.01 8.59 12.02
C LEU A 162 -7.99 7.54 12.48
N GLY A 163 -7.95 7.32 13.79
CA GLY A 163 -7.03 6.38 14.41
C GLY A 163 -5.64 6.98 14.63
N GLY A 164 -4.75 6.17 15.20
CA GLY A 164 -3.48 6.61 15.78
C GLY A 164 -3.46 6.37 17.28
N ALA A 165 -2.25 6.35 17.87
CA ALA A 165 -2.04 5.88 19.24
C ALA A 165 -3.14 6.41 20.20
N PRO A 166 -3.95 5.50 20.77
CA PRO A 166 -3.58 4.12 21.13
C PRO A 166 -3.83 3.01 20.10
N ASP A 167 -4.37 3.26 18.89
CA ASP A 167 -4.77 2.15 18.01
C ASP A 167 -3.65 1.52 17.14
N LYS A 168 -2.47 2.15 17.00
CA LYS A 168 -1.39 1.66 16.08
C LYS A 168 0.08 1.84 16.53
N ILE A 169 0.39 2.08 17.82
CA ILE A 169 1.77 1.91 18.36
C ILE A 169 1.76 0.89 19.49
N SER A 170 2.69 -0.05 19.38
CA SER A 170 3.12 -1.06 20.35
C SER A 170 2.68 -0.84 21.80
N VAL A 171 2.00 -1.86 22.32
CA VAL A 171 2.08 -2.38 23.70
C VAL A 171 3.12 -1.64 24.55
N ASP A 172 2.66 -0.67 25.34
CA ASP A 172 3.24 -0.44 26.65
C ASP A 172 2.80 -1.65 27.50
N PRO A 173 3.72 -2.46 28.07
CA PRO A 173 3.34 -3.62 28.89
C PRO A 173 2.61 -3.23 30.19
N SER A 174 2.33 -1.94 30.42
CA SER A 174 1.67 -1.44 31.63
C SER A 174 0.27 -0.84 31.45
N SER A 175 -0.32 -0.80 30.25
CA SER A 175 -1.74 -0.42 30.09
C SER A 175 -2.48 -1.32 29.09
N SER A 176 -2.94 -2.47 29.58
CA SER A 176 -3.83 -3.36 28.83
C SER A 176 -5.25 -2.77 28.77
N GLU A 177 -5.57 -2.00 27.74
CA GLU A 177 -6.97 -2.01 27.29
C GLU A 177 -7.20 -3.37 26.64
N LYS A 178 -7.70 -4.29 27.45
CA LYS A 178 -8.17 -5.60 26.97
C LYS A 178 -9.23 -5.32 25.92
N PRO A 179 -9.19 -5.99 24.76
CA PRO A 179 -10.24 -5.83 23.77
C PRO A 179 -11.58 -6.13 24.44
N SER A 180 -12.59 -5.31 24.16
CA SER A 180 -13.93 -5.49 24.74
C SER A 180 -14.72 -6.59 24.03
N GLU A 181 -14.32 -6.92 22.79
CA GLU A 181 -15.04 -7.83 21.91
C GLU A 181 -14.10 -8.82 21.21
N TYR A 182 -14.67 -9.97 20.85
CA TYR A 182 -14.02 -10.92 19.97
C TYR A 182 -14.02 -10.39 18.54
N SER A 183 -12.88 -10.48 17.85
CA SER A 183 -12.82 -10.14 16.42
C SER A 183 -11.89 -11.09 15.68
N LEU A 184 -12.22 -11.37 14.42
CA LEU A 184 -11.33 -12.01 13.46
C LEU A 184 -11.23 -11.07 12.27
N MET A 185 -10.03 -10.66 11.91
CA MET A 185 -9.79 -9.73 10.78
C MET A 185 -9.63 -10.49 9.48
N GLN A 186 -9.87 -9.79 8.36
CA GLN A 186 -9.55 -10.35 7.05
C GLN A 186 -8.03 -10.48 6.91
N ASN A 187 -7.56 -11.67 6.52
CA ASN A 187 -6.14 -11.91 6.27
C ASN A 187 -5.58 -10.92 5.24
N TYR A 188 -4.35 -10.43 5.45
CA TYR A 188 -3.68 -9.52 4.51
C TYR A 188 -2.24 -9.98 4.22
N PRO A 189 -1.83 -10.03 2.94
CA PRO A 189 -2.64 -9.79 1.73
C PRO A 189 -3.74 -10.86 1.53
N ASN A 190 -4.79 -10.55 0.75
CA ASN A 190 -5.79 -11.52 0.26
C ASN A 190 -6.36 -11.04 -1.11
N PRO A 191 -6.13 -11.74 -2.24
CA PRO A 191 -5.41 -13.00 -2.36
C PRO A 191 -3.93 -12.93 -1.94
N PHE A 192 -3.34 -14.05 -1.48
CA PHE A 192 -1.97 -14.10 -0.94
C PHE A 192 -1.09 -15.10 -1.68
N ASN A 193 0.23 -14.87 -1.68
CA ASN A 193 1.24 -15.78 -2.25
C ASN A 193 2.63 -15.58 -1.59
N PRO A 194 3.26 -16.59 -0.97
CA PRO A 194 2.64 -17.77 -0.34
C PRO A 194 2.21 -17.50 1.11
N ALA A 195 2.47 -16.30 1.64
CA ALA A 195 2.24 -15.95 3.04
C ALA A 195 1.23 -14.81 3.22
N THR A 196 0.48 -14.86 4.31
CA THR A 196 -0.50 -13.85 4.74
C THR A 196 -0.50 -13.74 6.26
N THR A 197 -0.98 -12.62 6.80
CA THR A 197 -1.14 -12.44 8.25
C THR A 197 -2.61 -12.45 8.61
N ILE A 198 -2.97 -13.20 9.65
CA ILE A 198 -4.32 -13.26 10.23
C ILE A 198 -4.25 -12.62 11.61
N SER A 199 -5.03 -11.57 11.83
CA SER A 199 -5.12 -10.87 13.12
C SER A 199 -6.47 -11.10 13.78
N TYR A 200 -6.49 -11.20 15.10
CA TYR A 200 -7.70 -11.43 15.88
C TYR A 200 -7.59 -10.87 17.31
N SER A 201 -8.73 -10.65 17.97
CA SER A 201 -8.81 -10.19 19.36
C SER A 201 -9.67 -11.12 20.21
N ILE A 202 -9.29 -11.31 21.48
CA ILE A 202 -10.07 -12.06 22.46
C ILE A 202 -10.24 -11.24 23.76
N PRO A 203 -11.47 -10.98 24.22
CA PRO A 203 -11.74 -10.17 25.41
C PRO A 203 -11.58 -10.91 26.73
N ASN A 204 -11.56 -12.25 26.69
CA ASN A 204 -11.47 -13.11 27.86
C ASN A 204 -10.37 -14.14 27.68
N ASN A 205 -9.70 -14.49 28.78
CA ASN A 205 -8.73 -15.57 28.80
C ASN A 205 -9.42 -16.90 28.46
N GLY A 206 -8.79 -17.74 27.64
CA GLY A 206 -9.38 -19.01 27.26
C GLY A 206 -8.57 -19.77 26.21
N LEU A 207 -9.04 -20.98 25.92
CA LEU A 207 -8.50 -21.77 24.82
C LEU A 207 -8.90 -21.12 23.49
N VAL A 208 -7.90 -20.76 22.69
CA VAL A 208 -8.07 -20.23 21.34
C VAL A 208 -7.62 -21.28 20.33
N THR A 209 -8.50 -21.57 19.37
CA THR A 209 -8.14 -22.40 18.22
C THR A 209 -8.35 -21.61 16.93
N LEU A 210 -7.31 -21.52 16.11
CA LEU A 210 -7.36 -20.95 14.76
C LEU A 210 -6.93 -22.01 13.76
N LYS A 211 -7.89 -22.47 12.96
CA LYS A 211 -7.69 -23.58 12.00
C LYS A 211 -8.05 -23.15 10.59
N VAL A 212 -7.36 -23.70 9.61
CA VAL A 212 -7.60 -23.50 8.18
C VAL A 212 -8.21 -24.77 7.59
N TYR A 213 -9.20 -24.60 6.72
CA TYR A 213 -9.99 -25.64 6.08
C TYR A 213 -10.04 -25.44 4.57
N ASP A 214 -10.11 -26.54 3.82
CA ASP A 214 -10.44 -26.51 2.40
C ASP A 214 -11.95 -26.34 2.16
N ILE A 215 -12.35 -26.26 0.89
CA ILE A 215 -13.76 -26.11 0.47
C ILE A 215 -14.65 -27.30 0.88
N LEU A 216 -14.07 -28.45 1.21
CA LEU A 216 -14.77 -29.65 1.66
C LEU A 216 -14.88 -29.69 3.19
N GLY A 217 -14.37 -28.66 3.89
CA GLY A 217 -14.37 -28.59 5.35
C GLY A 217 -13.28 -29.44 6.00
N LYS A 218 -12.32 -29.96 5.23
CA LYS A 218 -11.19 -30.71 5.79
C LYS A 218 -10.16 -29.74 6.35
N GLU A 219 -9.75 -29.97 7.59
CA GLU A 219 -8.66 -29.23 8.23
C GLU A 219 -7.35 -29.44 7.46
N VAL A 220 -6.72 -28.34 7.03
CA VAL A 220 -5.45 -28.33 6.31
C VAL A 220 -4.30 -27.73 7.11
N ALA A 221 -4.58 -26.91 8.12
CA ALA A 221 -3.59 -26.38 9.04
C ALA A 221 -4.23 -25.99 10.39
N GLU A 222 -3.47 -26.16 11.47
CA GLU A 222 -3.77 -25.59 12.78
C GLU A 222 -2.70 -24.52 13.06
N LEU A 223 -3.13 -23.25 13.17
CA LEU A 223 -2.23 -22.11 13.33
C LEU A 223 -2.06 -21.73 14.79
N VAL A 224 -3.11 -21.93 15.59
CA VAL A 224 -3.15 -21.65 17.03
C VAL A 224 -4.01 -22.71 17.70
N ASN A 225 -3.56 -23.23 18.83
CA ASN A 225 -4.30 -24.14 19.70
C ASN A 225 -3.72 -24.11 21.12
N GLU A 226 -3.92 -23.00 21.81
CA GLU A 226 -3.34 -22.75 23.13
C GLU A 226 -4.22 -21.85 23.99
N ILE A 227 -3.95 -21.81 25.29
CA ILE A 227 -4.61 -20.88 26.21
C ILE A 227 -3.95 -19.52 26.04
N GLN A 228 -4.75 -18.52 25.65
CA GLN A 228 -4.31 -17.14 25.48
C GLN A 228 -5.03 -16.23 26.49
N GLU A 229 -4.34 -15.19 26.94
CA GLU A 229 -4.92 -14.14 27.79
C GLU A 229 -5.75 -13.16 26.95
N ALA A 230 -6.61 -12.38 27.58
CA ALA A 230 -7.35 -11.32 26.89
C ALA A 230 -6.36 -10.35 26.19
N GLY A 231 -6.46 -10.22 24.87
CA GLY A 231 -5.49 -9.49 24.07
C GLY A 231 -5.72 -9.55 22.57
N ASN A 232 -4.84 -8.85 21.85
CA ASN A 232 -4.78 -8.83 20.40
C ASN A 232 -3.63 -9.70 19.91
N TYR A 233 -3.87 -10.48 18.87
CA TYR A 233 -2.95 -11.49 18.36
C TYR A 233 -2.83 -11.39 16.84
N SER A 234 -1.68 -11.82 16.32
CA SER A 234 -1.45 -11.97 14.87
C SER A 234 -0.62 -13.21 14.62
N VAL A 235 -1.03 -14.02 13.65
CA VAL A 235 -0.32 -15.21 13.20
C VAL A 235 -0.02 -15.11 11.71
N THR A 236 1.20 -15.47 11.32
CA THR A 236 1.58 -15.58 9.92
C THR A 236 1.23 -16.99 9.42
N PHE A 237 0.45 -17.05 8.34
CA PHE A 237 0.12 -18.29 7.64
C PHE A 237 0.94 -18.37 6.35
N ASN A 238 1.85 -19.34 6.27
CA ASN A 238 2.64 -19.60 5.07
C ASN A 238 2.26 -20.93 4.42
N ALA A 239 1.63 -20.85 3.24
CA ALA A 239 1.15 -22.01 2.49
C ALA A 239 2.28 -22.85 1.87
N SER A 240 3.53 -22.33 1.77
CA SER A 240 4.66 -23.11 1.26
C SER A 240 5.25 -24.07 2.29
N GLU A 241 5.05 -23.81 3.58
CA GLU A 241 5.62 -24.58 4.68
C GLU A 241 4.73 -25.75 5.11
N LEU A 242 3.49 -25.78 4.63
CA LEU A 242 2.51 -26.81 4.98
C LEU A 242 2.45 -27.89 3.90
N SER A 243 2.97 -29.07 4.23
CA SER A 243 2.59 -30.32 3.57
C SER A 243 1.23 -30.75 4.12
N ASN A 244 0.23 -30.91 3.25
CA ASN A 244 -1.02 -31.57 3.65
C ASN A 244 -0.73 -33.00 4.16
N ARG A 245 -1.70 -33.67 4.79
CA ARG A 245 -1.55 -35.08 5.25
C ARG A 245 -1.24 -36.09 4.13
N SER A 246 -1.14 -35.65 2.89
CA SER A 246 -0.77 -36.43 1.70
C SER A 246 0.60 -36.03 1.12
N GLY A 247 1.39 -35.19 1.80
CA GLY A 247 2.76 -34.83 1.41
C GLY A 247 2.90 -33.72 0.37
N SER A 248 1.80 -33.08 -0.05
CA SER A 248 1.81 -32.03 -1.07
C SER A 248 1.55 -30.65 -0.47
N ALA A 249 2.27 -29.64 -0.95
CA ALA A 249 2.02 -28.24 -0.60
C ALA A 249 0.59 -27.83 -1.00
N LEU A 250 0.02 -26.84 -0.29
CA LEU A 250 -1.28 -26.28 -0.63
C LEU A 250 -1.30 -25.75 -2.07
N THR A 251 -2.39 -26.00 -2.79
CA THR A 251 -2.61 -25.57 -4.18
C THR A 251 -3.37 -24.25 -4.21
N SER A 252 -3.24 -23.48 -5.30
CA SER A 252 -4.02 -22.27 -5.53
C SER A 252 -5.52 -22.56 -5.39
N GLY A 253 -6.27 -21.70 -4.70
CA GLY A 253 -7.67 -21.96 -4.41
C GLY A 253 -8.24 -21.18 -3.24
N ILE A 254 -9.51 -21.48 -2.94
CA ILE A 254 -10.25 -20.90 -1.83
C ILE A 254 -10.11 -21.80 -0.61
N TYR A 255 -9.85 -21.17 0.53
CA TYR A 255 -9.82 -21.82 1.83
C TYR A 255 -10.59 -20.97 2.84
N PHE A 256 -10.87 -21.55 3.99
CA PHE A 256 -11.55 -20.89 5.09
C PHE A 256 -10.70 -21.00 6.35
N TYR A 257 -10.73 -19.99 7.20
CA TYR A 257 -10.10 -20.05 8.51
C TYR A 257 -11.13 -19.69 9.56
N THR A 258 -11.15 -20.47 10.63
CA THR A 258 -12.11 -20.35 11.71
C THR A 258 -11.36 -20.10 13.01
N LEU A 259 -11.70 -19.01 13.67
CA LEU A 259 -11.30 -18.72 15.04
C LEU A 259 -12.39 -19.21 15.98
N THR A 260 -12.02 -19.98 17.00
CA THR A 260 -12.92 -20.39 18.08
C THR A 260 -12.30 -20.05 19.43
N SER A 261 -13.07 -19.43 20.32
CA SER A 261 -12.68 -19.14 21.70
C SER A 261 -13.92 -19.02 22.58
N GLY A 262 -14.07 -19.93 23.55
CA GLY A 262 -15.30 -20.01 24.35
C GLY A 262 -16.54 -20.23 23.47
N ASN A 263 -17.52 -19.32 23.55
CA ASN A 263 -18.74 -19.35 22.72
C ASN A 263 -18.59 -18.57 21.40
N PHE A 264 -17.46 -17.92 21.15
CA PHE A 264 -17.21 -17.18 19.93
C PHE A 264 -16.65 -18.10 18.85
N MET A 265 -17.29 -18.10 17.68
CA MET A 265 -16.81 -18.77 16.48
C MET A 265 -17.05 -17.87 15.28
N THR A 266 -16.00 -17.57 14.52
CA THR A 266 -16.10 -16.79 13.28
C THR A 266 -15.21 -17.39 12.22
N THR A 267 -15.74 -17.46 11.00
CA THR A 267 -15.04 -17.99 9.82
C THR A 267 -14.88 -16.91 8.77
N LYS A 268 -13.72 -16.84 8.14
CA LYS A 268 -13.43 -15.97 7.00
C LYS A 268 -12.79 -16.75 5.86
N LYS A 269 -12.89 -16.19 4.66
CA LYS A 269 -12.38 -16.77 3.41
C LYS A 269 -11.00 -16.21 3.09
N LEU A 270 -10.05 -17.06 2.70
CA LEU A 270 -8.75 -16.67 2.14
C LEU A 270 -8.55 -17.30 0.75
N ILE A 271 -7.84 -16.59 -0.14
CA ILE A 271 -7.60 -16.99 -1.52
C ILE A 271 -6.09 -17.11 -1.72
N LEU A 272 -5.60 -18.35 -1.91
CA LEU A 272 -4.20 -18.63 -2.20
C LEU A 272 -3.97 -18.52 -3.70
N LEU A 273 -3.02 -17.66 -4.08
CA LEU A 273 -2.42 -17.64 -5.42
C LEU A 273 -1.08 -18.36 -5.33
N LYS A 274 -0.91 -19.37 -6.16
CA LYS A 274 0.35 -20.10 -6.34
C LYS A 274 0.55 -20.34 -7.83
#